data_AF-G3JGD3-F1
#
_entry.id   AF-G3JGD3-F1
#
_cell.length_a   1.000
_cell.length_b   1.000
_cell.length_c   1.000
_cell.angle_alpha   90.00
_cell.angle_beta   90.00
_cell.angle_gamma   90.00
#
_symmetry.space_group_name_H-M   'P 1'
#
loop_
_entity.id
_entity.type
_entity.pdbx_description
1 polymer ?
#
loop_
_entity_poly.entity_id
_entity_poly.type
_entity_poly.pdbx_seq_one_letter_code
_entity_poly.pdbx_strand_id
1 'polypeptide(L)'
;MAANLFYKLPKELISLIFKAMDSTKDLLNLILASRHCQKIFAEAPNIVLLRRLKSAVPPLLWSEFCAANFVLSNFHPVTDPNLLGADEENMDAFLERYFGPPDAAFELPRSMESVAAAHKLHCAISSSIVDLTQKMALEAHRLCGSIDDDSDDSDQESQTEGGLCDEASLETKISETEQVRLYRAFLRFEIYARLFRPAHRDGEVQDYQGETQFRKFLSHFAPWEVEEITTVHQYLADIVENSMEEMDRDFEAEVRRLAAKAAREKAMRQTPAPAYAWTNFAQMDATPLLQFSNEHRWVSIGYVSSITASGIVYLSAFARSDKTARFTCLRRLNDTWGPFLTDALPSHYVGGKPVFGFSTTRPRRRFVPFNPFREVPAPVGPPDGSPESPTAPNQGYVCHMARTGGYLQVADLKWAQLRQLGCVFWDAARLGTGVLREAICEVEHGNYVPRVAAFPRMGRAPEGAINHIRLPVGDYWRLEQEFGALRAE
;
A
#
# COMPACT_ATOMS: atom_id res chain seq x y z
N MET A 1 -26.53 -14.51 -32.20
CA MET A 1 -27.94 -14.92 -31.99
C MET A 1 -28.53 -14.42 -30.66
N ALA A 2 -27.82 -14.47 -29.52
CA ALA A 2 -28.37 -14.06 -28.21
C ALA A 2 -28.85 -12.60 -28.11
N ALA A 3 -28.22 -11.66 -28.84
CA ALA A 3 -28.59 -10.23 -28.79
C ALA A 3 -30.06 -9.94 -29.18
N ASN A 4 -30.67 -10.76 -30.04
CA ASN A 4 -32.06 -10.58 -30.48
C ASN A 4 -33.10 -11.00 -29.42
N LEU A 5 -32.71 -11.79 -28.41
CA LEU A 5 -33.63 -12.25 -27.38
C LEU A 5 -33.97 -11.12 -26.39
N PHE A 6 -32.97 -10.34 -25.99
CA PHE A 6 -33.12 -9.30 -24.98
C PHE A 6 -34.01 -8.14 -25.41
N TYR A 7 -34.12 -7.85 -26.72
CA TYR A 7 -35.00 -6.78 -27.22
C TYR A 7 -36.49 -7.06 -26.95
N LYS A 8 -36.88 -8.33 -26.81
CA LYS A 8 -38.28 -8.73 -26.56
C LYS A 8 -38.63 -8.83 -25.08
N LEU A 9 -37.65 -8.77 -24.18
CA LEU A 9 -37.91 -8.91 -22.75
C LEU A 9 -38.47 -7.60 -22.16
N PRO A 10 -39.51 -7.68 -21.30
CA PRO A 10 -39.97 -6.56 -20.48
C PRO A 10 -38.82 -5.98 -19.64
N LYS A 11 -38.87 -4.67 -19.40
CA LYS A 11 -37.82 -3.96 -18.64
C LYS A 11 -37.66 -4.47 -17.20
N GLU A 12 -38.73 -5.00 -16.63
CA GLU A 12 -38.77 -5.59 -15.29
C GLU A 12 -37.92 -6.85 -15.24
N LEU A 13 -37.98 -7.71 -16.27
CA LEU A 13 -37.17 -8.92 -16.37
C LEU A 13 -35.69 -8.59 -16.57
N ILE A 14 -35.38 -7.61 -17.42
CA ILE A 14 -33.99 -7.15 -17.61
C ILE A 14 -33.44 -6.56 -16.33
N SER A 15 -34.24 -5.79 -15.60
CA SER A 15 -33.85 -5.26 -14.29
C SER A 15 -33.60 -6.38 -13.28
N LEU A 16 -34.40 -7.45 -13.28
CA LEU A 16 -34.16 -8.63 -12.44
C LEU A 16 -32.89 -9.38 -12.85
N ILE A 17 -32.61 -9.49 -14.16
CA ILE A 17 -31.36 -10.07 -14.67
C ILE A 17 -30.17 -9.25 -14.18
N PHE A 18 -30.17 -7.92 -14.36
CA PHE A 18 -29.10 -7.06 -13.82
C PHE A 18 -28.90 -7.23 -12.32
N LYS A 19 -29.99 -7.41 -11.57
CA LYS A 19 -29.99 -7.63 -10.12
C LYS A 19 -29.46 -9.00 -9.68
N ALA A 20 -29.38 -9.97 -10.60
CA ALA A 20 -28.92 -11.34 -10.36
C ALA A 20 -27.51 -11.61 -10.91
N MET A 21 -26.86 -10.63 -11.53
CA MET A 21 -25.51 -10.77 -12.08
C MET A 21 -24.46 -10.40 -11.05
N ASP A 22 -23.59 -11.34 -10.71
CA ASP A 22 -22.50 -11.12 -9.75
C ASP A 22 -21.26 -10.50 -10.39
N SER A 23 -21.08 -10.66 -11.70
CA SER A 23 -19.88 -10.24 -12.45
C SER A 23 -20.04 -8.89 -13.16
N THR A 24 -19.07 -7.98 -12.98
CA THR A 24 -19.09 -6.62 -13.57
C THR A 24 -18.90 -6.72 -15.06
N LYS A 25 -18.02 -7.64 -15.44
CA LYS A 25 -17.71 -7.95 -16.82
C LYS A 25 -18.96 -8.45 -17.54
N ASP A 26 -19.73 -9.33 -16.91
CA ASP A 26 -20.94 -9.87 -17.54
C ASP A 26 -22.02 -8.80 -17.63
N LEU A 27 -22.21 -7.99 -16.58
CA LEU A 27 -23.15 -6.87 -16.63
C LEU A 27 -22.78 -5.89 -17.76
N LEU A 28 -21.51 -5.54 -17.88
CA LEU A 28 -21.01 -4.68 -18.95
C LEU A 28 -21.21 -5.32 -20.32
N ASN A 29 -20.84 -6.59 -20.49
CA ASN A 29 -21.03 -7.33 -21.73
C ASN A 29 -22.51 -7.36 -22.14
N LEU A 30 -23.42 -7.56 -21.19
CA LEU A 30 -24.86 -7.56 -21.44
C LEU A 30 -25.37 -6.17 -21.85
N ILE A 31 -24.92 -5.12 -21.17
CA ILE A 31 -25.23 -3.72 -21.50
C ILE A 31 -24.74 -3.39 -22.92
N LEU A 32 -23.51 -3.80 -23.27
CA LEU A 32 -22.90 -3.54 -24.58
C LEU A 32 -23.54 -4.38 -25.70
N ALA A 33 -24.01 -5.59 -25.39
CA ALA A 33 -24.61 -6.49 -26.37
C ALA A 33 -26.02 -6.05 -26.82
N SER A 34 -26.69 -5.15 -26.10
CA SER A 34 -28.07 -4.76 -26.42
C SER A 34 -28.37 -3.29 -26.07
N ARG A 35 -28.75 -2.49 -27.09
CA ARG A 35 -29.19 -1.10 -26.90
C ARG A 35 -30.40 -0.98 -25.96
N HIS A 36 -31.25 -2.01 -25.89
CA HIS A 36 -32.39 -2.05 -24.97
C HIS A 36 -31.92 -2.19 -23.51
N CYS A 37 -30.95 -3.08 -23.26
CA CYS A 37 -30.30 -3.22 -21.95
C CYS A 37 -29.59 -1.93 -21.54
N GLN A 38 -28.89 -1.27 -22.47
CA GLN A 38 -28.26 0.02 -22.24
C GLN A 38 -29.26 1.11 -21.81
N LYS A 39 -30.41 1.21 -22.49
CA LYS A 39 -31.46 2.17 -22.12
C LYS A 39 -31.99 1.91 -20.71
N ILE A 40 -32.31 0.65 -20.39
CA ILE A 40 -32.83 0.28 -19.06
C ILE A 40 -31.79 0.54 -17.97
N PHE A 41 -30.52 0.25 -18.22
CA PHE A 41 -29.45 0.56 -17.27
C PHE A 41 -29.30 2.07 -17.06
N ALA A 42 -29.41 2.87 -18.13
CA ALA A 42 -29.30 4.32 -18.06
C ALA A 42 -30.42 5.00 -17.25
N GLU A 43 -31.57 4.34 -17.05
CA GLU A 43 -32.66 4.86 -16.20
C GLU A 43 -32.28 4.89 -14.71
N ALA A 44 -31.47 3.94 -14.23
CA ALA A 44 -31.13 3.82 -12.81
C ALA A 44 -29.78 3.09 -12.56
N PRO A 45 -28.65 3.61 -13.07
CA PRO A 45 -27.36 2.93 -12.99
C PRO A 45 -26.89 2.78 -11.53
N ASN A 46 -27.13 3.78 -10.70
CA ASN A 46 -26.80 3.79 -9.28
C ASN A 46 -27.52 2.67 -8.50
N ILE A 47 -28.79 2.37 -8.81
CA ILE A 47 -29.54 1.30 -8.13
C ILE A 47 -28.97 -0.08 -8.47
N VAL A 48 -28.67 -0.31 -9.75
CA VAL A 48 -28.08 -1.57 -10.22
C VAL A 48 -26.71 -1.78 -9.60
N LEU A 49 -25.84 -0.77 -9.68
CA LEU A 49 -24.47 -0.82 -9.15
C LEU A 49 -24.46 -0.94 -7.62
N LEU A 50 -25.32 -0.20 -6.90
CA LEU A 50 -25.41 -0.29 -5.45
C LEU A 50 -25.81 -1.68 -4.96
N ARG A 51 -26.83 -2.30 -5.60
CA ARG A 51 -27.23 -3.66 -5.24
C ARG A 51 -26.07 -4.63 -5.42
N ARG A 52 -25.32 -4.46 -6.50
CA ARG A 52 -24.18 -5.31 -6.80
C ARG A 52 -23.02 -5.11 -5.83
N LEU A 53 -22.78 -3.88 -5.39
CA LEU A 53 -21.84 -3.64 -4.30
C LEU A 53 -22.30 -4.32 -3.01
N LYS A 54 -23.59 -4.29 -2.69
CA LYS A 54 -24.14 -4.99 -1.52
C LYS A 54 -23.99 -6.50 -1.57
N SER A 55 -23.97 -7.11 -2.76
CA SER A 55 -23.72 -8.55 -2.89
C SER A 55 -22.23 -8.90 -2.93
N ALA A 56 -21.37 -7.98 -3.41
CA ALA A 56 -19.94 -8.21 -3.52
C ALA A 56 -19.15 -7.91 -2.23
N VAL A 57 -19.66 -7.02 -1.37
CA VAL A 57 -19.07 -6.73 -0.06
C VAL A 57 -19.61 -7.74 0.97
N PRO A 58 -18.74 -8.37 1.78
CA PRO A 58 -19.21 -9.25 2.85
C PRO A 58 -20.27 -8.55 3.73
N PRO A 59 -21.45 -9.17 3.96
CA PRO A 59 -22.56 -8.49 4.66
C PRO A 59 -22.19 -7.95 6.04
N LEU A 60 -21.33 -8.69 6.76
CA LEU A 60 -20.79 -8.32 8.07
C LEU A 60 -19.98 -7.01 8.05
N LEU A 61 -19.42 -6.65 6.89
CA LEU A 61 -18.55 -5.49 6.72
C LEU A 61 -19.25 -4.32 6.02
N TRP A 62 -20.55 -4.43 5.72
CA TRP A 62 -21.25 -3.39 4.95
C TRP A 62 -21.22 -2.02 5.63
N SER A 63 -21.42 -1.96 6.96
CA SER A 63 -21.36 -0.69 7.70
C SER A 63 -19.96 -0.06 7.65
N GLU A 64 -18.93 -0.88 7.84
CA GLU A 64 -17.53 -0.45 7.80
C GLU A 64 -17.09 -0.04 6.39
N PHE A 65 -17.61 -0.71 5.37
CA PHE A 65 -17.45 -0.31 3.96
C PHE A 65 -18.08 1.05 3.68
N CYS A 66 -19.29 1.31 4.20
CA CYS A 66 -19.91 2.63 4.11
C CYS A 66 -19.09 3.70 4.86
N ALA A 67 -18.51 3.38 6.01
CA ALA A 67 -17.65 4.28 6.77
C ALA A 67 -16.37 4.63 5.98
N ALA A 68 -15.71 3.62 5.39
CA ALA A 68 -14.55 3.81 4.52
C ALA A 68 -14.88 4.66 3.29
N ASN A 69 -16.04 4.45 2.67
CA ASN A 69 -16.48 5.32 1.58
C ASN A 69 -16.81 6.74 2.05
N PHE A 70 -17.41 6.89 3.23
CA PHE A 70 -17.70 8.20 3.81
C PHE A 70 -16.41 8.99 4.01
N VAL A 71 -15.37 8.40 4.60
CA VAL A 71 -14.10 9.11 4.77
C VAL A 71 -13.42 9.40 3.44
N LEU A 72 -13.49 8.48 2.47
CA LEU A 72 -12.97 8.69 1.12
C LEU A 72 -13.62 9.89 0.42
N SER A 73 -14.91 10.15 0.66
CA SER A 73 -15.66 11.24 0.04
C SER A 73 -15.62 12.57 0.81
N ASN A 74 -15.36 12.55 2.12
CA ASN A 74 -15.47 13.75 2.97
C ASN A 74 -14.13 14.21 3.53
N PHE A 75 -13.15 13.32 3.66
CA PHE A 75 -11.82 13.65 4.15
C PHE A 75 -10.91 13.78 2.94
N HIS A 76 -10.88 15.01 2.42
CA HIS A 76 -9.85 15.39 1.48
C HIS A 76 -8.57 15.63 2.26
N PRO A 77 -7.44 15.16 1.75
CA PRO A 77 -6.22 15.44 2.46
C PRO A 77 -5.99 16.97 2.48
N VAL A 78 -5.52 17.49 3.62
CA VAL A 78 -5.57 18.93 3.91
C VAL A 78 -4.56 19.67 3.03
N THR A 79 -5.05 20.47 2.09
CA THR A 79 -4.22 21.40 1.31
C THR A 79 -4.06 22.75 2.00
N ASP A 80 -5.02 23.15 2.85
CA ASP A 80 -5.02 24.45 3.52
C ASP A 80 -4.71 24.30 5.03
N PRO A 81 -3.53 24.78 5.49
CA PRO A 81 -3.15 24.77 6.91
C PRO A 81 -4.16 25.47 7.84
N ASN A 82 -5.01 26.36 7.32
CA ASN A 82 -6.03 27.05 8.11
C ASN A 82 -7.27 26.19 8.39
N LEU A 83 -7.46 25.07 7.67
CA LEU A 83 -8.60 24.17 7.86
C LEU A 83 -8.33 23.04 8.87
N LEU A 84 -7.09 22.90 9.36
CA LEU A 84 -6.70 21.83 10.27
C LEU A 84 -7.58 21.71 11.53
N GLY A 85 -8.05 22.84 12.08
CA GLY A 85 -8.91 22.83 13.27
C GLY A 85 -10.32 22.28 12.99
N ALA A 86 -10.89 22.60 11.83
CA ALA A 86 -12.19 22.08 11.41
C ALA A 86 -12.09 20.58 11.06
N ASP A 87 -10.96 20.16 10.50
CA ASP A 87 -10.71 18.75 10.18
C ASP A 87 -10.53 17.88 11.44
N GLU A 88 -9.92 18.41 12.50
CA GLU A 88 -9.85 17.68 13.78
C GLU A 88 -11.23 17.48 14.41
N GLU A 89 -12.10 18.50 14.39
CA GLU A 89 -13.49 18.39 14.88
C GLU A 89 -14.30 17.40 14.02
N ASN A 90 -14.16 17.47 12.68
CA ASN A 90 -14.80 16.52 11.77
C ASN A 90 -14.29 15.09 11.98
N MET A 91 -12.99 14.91 12.23
CA MET A 91 -12.38 13.62 12.55
C MET A 91 -12.93 13.07 13.87
N ASP A 92 -12.96 13.88 14.92
CA ASP A 92 -13.46 13.44 16.23
C ASP A 92 -14.95 13.07 16.15
N ALA A 93 -15.77 13.87 15.45
CA ALA A 93 -17.18 13.54 15.18
C ALA A 93 -17.35 12.24 14.36
N PHE A 94 -16.47 12.01 13.38
CA PHE A 94 -16.46 10.74 12.64
C PHE A 94 -16.11 9.56 13.55
N LEU A 95 -15.07 9.68 14.37
CA LEU A 95 -14.60 8.63 15.27
C LEU A 95 -15.66 8.29 16.34
N GLU A 96 -16.31 9.31 16.91
CA GLU A 96 -17.44 9.13 17.84
C GLU A 96 -18.59 8.37 17.18
N ARG A 97 -18.89 8.66 15.91
CA ARG A 97 -19.90 7.93 15.15
C ARG A 97 -19.46 6.50 14.82
N TYR A 98 -18.21 6.31 14.42
CA TYR A 98 -17.67 5.03 13.97
C TYR A 98 -17.50 4.01 15.10
N PHE A 99 -17.05 4.46 16.27
CA PHE A 99 -16.97 3.63 17.48
C PHE A 99 -18.21 3.72 18.37
N GLY A 100 -19.19 4.52 17.97
CA GLY A 100 -20.45 4.74 18.68
C GLY A 100 -21.44 3.57 18.60
N PRO A 101 -22.67 3.76 19.10
CA PRO A 101 -23.69 2.73 19.10
C PRO A 101 -24.07 2.30 17.67
N PRO A 102 -24.51 1.03 17.46
CA PRO A 102 -24.83 0.48 16.14
C PRO A 102 -25.87 1.27 15.33
N ASP A 103 -26.77 1.98 16.02
CA ASP A 103 -27.81 2.82 15.39
C ASP A 103 -27.23 4.01 14.62
N ALA A 104 -25.96 4.36 14.85
CA ALA A 104 -25.24 5.41 14.14
C ALA A 104 -24.58 4.92 12.83
N ALA A 105 -25.00 3.77 12.30
CA ALA A 105 -24.42 3.12 11.13
C ALA A 105 -24.24 4.07 9.94
N PHE A 106 -23.17 3.84 9.17
CA PHE A 106 -22.94 4.57 7.94
C PHE A 106 -23.79 4.00 6.82
N GLU A 107 -24.46 4.88 6.08
CA GLU A 107 -25.18 4.52 4.87
C GLU A 107 -24.45 5.07 3.65
N LEU A 108 -24.44 4.29 2.57
CA LEU A 108 -23.90 4.76 1.30
C LEU A 108 -24.89 5.72 0.62
N PRO A 109 -24.52 6.98 0.34
CA PRO A 109 -25.34 7.87 -0.46
C PRO A 109 -25.67 7.24 -1.82
N ARG A 110 -26.92 7.39 -2.27
CA ARG A 110 -27.40 6.85 -3.55
C ARG A 110 -26.97 7.68 -4.77
N SER A 111 -26.13 8.70 -4.58
CA SER A 111 -25.59 9.49 -5.69
C SER A 111 -24.68 8.62 -6.56
N MET A 112 -24.65 8.90 -7.87
CA MET A 112 -23.82 8.14 -8.80
C MET A 112 -22.33 8.28 -8.47
N GLU A 113 -21.90 9.45 -8.01
CA GLU A 113 -20.53 9.72 -7.58
C GLU A 113 -20.11 8.85 -6.38
N SER A 114 -20.94 8.80 -5.33
CA SER A 114 -20.72 7.95 -4.16
C SER A 114 -20.68 6.48 -4.54
N VAL A 115 -21.61 6.02 -5.37
CA VAL A 115 -21.63 4.62 -5.84
C VAL A 115 -20.40 4.29 -6.70
N ALA A 116 -19.93 5.25 -7.52
CA ALA A 116 -18.72 5.08 -8.31
C ALA A 116 -17.45 5.04 -7.43
N ALA A 117 -17.36 5.90 -6.42
CA ALA A 117 -16.27 5.89 -5.44
C ALA A 117 -16.24 4.56 -4.66
N ALA A 118 -17.40 4.10 -4.17
CA ALA A 118 -17.55 2.82 -3.49
C ALA A 118 -17.13 1.65 -4.39
N HIS A 119 -17.53 1.67 -5.67
CA HIS A 119 -17.11 0.64 -6.61
C HIS A 119 -15.59 0.65 -6.86
N LYS A 120 -14.97 1.83 -6.95
CA LYS A 120 -13.50 1.93 -7.04
C LYS A 120 -12.82 1.36 -5.80
N LEU A 121 -13.34 1.68 -4.60
CA LEU A 121 -12.85 1.15 -3.34
C LEU A 121 -12.94 -0.38 -3.30
N HIS A 122 -14.11 -0.96 -3.59
CA HIS A 122 -14.28 -2.41 -3.65
C HIS A 122 -13.31 -3.06 -4.65
N CYS A 123 -13.20 -2.52 -5.86
CA CYS A 123 -12.27 -3.06 -6.87
C CYS A 123 -10.80 -2.96 -6.43
N ALA A 124 -10.41 -1.90 -5.73
CA ALA A 124 -9.06 -1.74 -5.20
C ALA A 124 -8.77 -2.77 -4.10
N ILE A 125 -9.71 -2.98 -3.17
CA ILE A 125 -9.58 -4.00 -2.10
C ILE A 125 -9.50 -5.39 -2.70
N SER A 126 -10.48 -5.77 -3.53
CA SER A 126 -10.54 -7.11 -4.12
C SER A 126 -9.29 -7.46 -4.92
N SER A 127 -8.76 -6.53 -5.73
CA SER A 127 -7.50 -6.79 -6.44
C SER A 127 -6.29 -6.89 -5.52
N SER A 128 -6.26 -6.10 -4.45
CA SER A 128 -5.13 -6.07 -3.51
C SER A 128 -5.09 -7.33 -2.65
N ILE A 129 -6.25 -7.88 -2.29
CA ILE A 129 -6.34 -9.18 -1.61
C ILE A 129 -5.76 -10.28 -2.50
N VAL A 130 -6.12 -10.31 -3.80
CA VAL A 130 -5.60 -11.31 -4.74
C VAL A 130 -4.08 -11.18 -4.88
N ASP A 131 -3.54 -9.97 -5.06
CA ASP A 131 -2.09 -9.76 -5.17
C ASP A 131 -1.34 -10.12 -3.88
N LEU A 132 -1.85 -9.70 -2.72
CA LEU A 132 -1.27 -10.00 -1.42
C LEU A 132 -1.25 -11.51 -1.14
N THR A 133 -2.37 -12.20 -1.37
CA THR A 133 -2.45 -13.66 -1.15
C THR A 133 -1.53 -14.44 -2.10
N GLN A 134 -1.38 -13.98 -3.34
CA GLN A 134 -0.42 -14.54 -4.28
C GLN A 134 1.03 -14.32 -3.82
N LYS A 135 1.37 -13.13 -3.30
CA LYS A 135 2.71 -12.85 -2.74
C LYS A 135 3.01 -13.70 -1.52
N MET A 136 2.05 -13.87 -0.62
CA MET A 136 2.17 -14.74 0.54
C MET A 136 2.44 -16.19 0.12
N ALA A 137 1.72 -16.70 -0.89
CA ALA A 137 1.91 -18.03 -1.44
C ALA A 137 3.31 -18.20 -2.06
N LEU A 138 3.77 -17.25 -2.86
CA LEU A 138 5.10 -17.28 -3.47
C LEU A 138 6.22 -17.26 -2.43
N GLU A 139 6.08 -16.42 -1.41
CA GLU A 139 7.09 -16.33 -0.35
C GLU A 139 7.10 -17.60 0.51
N ALA A 140 5.94 -18.19 0.82
CA ALA A 140 5.86 -19.48 1.51
C ALA A 140 6.58 -20.58 0.70
N HIS A 141 6.33 -20.68 -0.60
CA HIS A 141 7.02 -21.64 -1.47
C HIS A 141 8.54 -21.42 -1.52
N ARG A 142 8.98 -20.15 -1.53
CA ARG A 142 10.41 -19.81 -1.50
C ARG A 142 11.09 -20.35 -0.24
N LEU A 143 10.39 -20.36 0.90
CA LEU A 143 10.91 -20.90 2.14
C LEU A 143 10.97 -22.43 2.15
N CYS A 144 9.91 -23.10 1.66
CA CYS A 144 9.92 -24.56 1.55
C CYS A 144 11.06 -25.05 0.66
N GLY A 145 11.24 -24.44 -0.52
CA GLY A 145 12.25 -24.88 -1.50
C GLY A 145 13.70 -24.70 -1.03
N SER A 146 13.95 -23.82 -0.05
CA SER A 146 15.29 -23.66 0.52
C SER A 146 15.70 -24.76 1.50
N ILE A 147 14.77 -25.60 1.94
CA ILE A 147 15.02 -26.64 2.95
C ILE A 147 15.49 -27.95 2.32
N ASP A 148 15.07 -28.26 1.10
CA ASP A 148 15.35 -29.55 0.46
C ASP A 148 16.72 -29.62 -0.25
N ASP A 149 17.32 -28.47 -0.60
CA ASP A 149 18.54 -28.40 -1.42
C ASP A 149 19.85 -28.71 -0.64
N ASP A 150 19.81 -28.80 0.70
CA ASP A 150 21.00 -29.09 1.52
C ASP A 150 21.19 -30.59 1.83
N SER A 151 20.35 -31.48 1.28
CA SER A 151 20.49 -32.94 1.41
C SER A 151 21.37 -33.54 0.30
N ASP A 152 22.63 -33.09 0.24
CA ASP A 152 23.68 -33.70 -0.58
C ASP A 152 24.12 -35.06 0.02
N ASP A 153 24.35 -36.04 -0.85
CA ASP A 153 24.84 -37.41 -0.61
C ASP A 153 23.88 -38.45 0.03
N SER A 154 22.98 -39.03 -0.77
CA SER A 154 22.93 -40.51 -0.87
C SER A 154 22.18 -41.01 -2.11
N ASP A 155 22.90 -41.78 -2.93
CA ASP A 155 22.40 -42.52 -4.09
C ASP A 155 21.20 -43.42 -3.74
N GLN A 156 19.98 -43.04 -4.10
CA GLN A 156 18.88 -44.00 -4.23
C GLN A 156 17.87 -43.59 -5.30
N GLU A 157 18.08 -44.14 -6.50
CA GLU A 157 17.08 -44.26 -7.57
C GLU A 157 15.86 -45.04 -7.06
N SER A 158 14.85 -44.37 -6.52
CA SER A 158 13.51 -44.95 -6.41
C SER A 158 12.48 -44.02 -7.03
N GLN A 159 12.17 -44.34 -8.29
CA GLN A 159 11.06 -43.81 -9.08
C GLN A 159 9.74 -43.92 -8.31
N THR A 160 9.27 -42.81 -7.77
CA THR A 160 7.88 -42.68 -7.32
C THR A 160 7.27 -41.48 -8.03
N GLU A 161 6.86 -41.70 -9.29
CA GLU A 161 6.11 -40.73 -10.09
C GLU A 161 4.64 -40.71 -9.64
N GLY A 162 4.17 -39.53 -9.22
CA GLY A 162 2.75 -39.16 -9.28
C GLY A 162 2.05 -38.97 -7.93
N GLY A 163 2.07 -37.75 -7.39
CA GLY A 163 1.15 -37.39 -6.30
C GLY A 163 1.30 -36.00 -5.65
N LEU A 164 2.49 -35.36 -5.72
CA LEU A 164 2.81 -34.23 -4.83
C LEU A 164 2.36 -32.82 -5.30
N CYS A 165 1.79 -32.67 -6.51
CA CYS A 165 1.46 -31.33 -7.02
C CYS A 165 0.14 -30.74 -6.50
N ASP A 166 -0.76 -31.51 -5.88
CA ASP A 166 -2.07 -31.01 -5.44
C ASP A 166 -2.08 -30.44 -3.99
N GLU A 167 -1.17 -30.87 -3.11
CA GLU A 167 -1.09 -30.35 -1.73
C GLU A 167 -0.65 -28.88 -1.68
N ALA A 168 0.34 -28.50 -2.50
CA ALA A 168 0.81 -27.12 -2.61
C ALA A 168 -0.29 -26.14 -3.08
N SER A 169 -1.27 -26.61 -3.86
CA SER A 169 -2.40 -25.79 -4.34
C SER A 169 -3.42 -25.50 -3.22
N LEU A 170 -3.61 -26.43 -2.30
CA LEU A 170 -4.51 -26.25 -1.15
C LEU A 170 -3.89 -25.33 -0.07
N GLU A 171 -2.57 -25.39 0.12
CA GLU A 171 -1.86 -24.51 1.07
C GLU A 171 -1.95 -23.02 0.70
N THR A 172 -2.11 -22.70 -0.58
CA THR A 172 -2.10 -21.31 -1.06
C THR A 172 -3.47 -20.66 -1.02
N LYS A 173 -4.57 -21.44 -0.98
CA LYS A 173 -5.93 -20.88 -0.98
C LYS A 173 -6.32 -20.40 0.42
N ILE A 174 -6.70 -19.15 0.51
CA ILE A 174 -7.18 -18.49 1.72
C ILE A 174 -8.64 -18.92 2.00
N SER A 175 -8.97 -19.23 3.27
CA SER A 175 -10.34 -19.54 3.67
C SER A 175 -11.27 -18.32 3.60
N GLU A 176 -12.58 -18.55 3.51
CA GLU A 176 -13.57 -17.47 3.41
C GLU A 176 -13.51 -16.54 4.63
N THR A 177 -13.31 -17.10 5.83
CA THR A 177 -13.10 -16.34 7.06
C THR A 177 -11.93 -15.38 6.95
N GLU A 178 -10.77 -15.87 6.54
CA GLU A 178 -9.57 -15.05 6.37
C GLU A 178 -9.73 -14.02 5.25
N GLN A 179 -10.49 -14.34 4.20
CA GLN A 179 -10.82 -13.38 3.15
C GLN A 179 -11.65 -12.21 3.70
N VAL A 180 -12.60 -12.48 4.60
CA VAL A 180 -13.38 -11.44 5.29
C VAL A 180 -12.46 -10.63 6.23
N ARG A 181 -11.55 -11.27 6.97
CA ARG A 181 -10.57 -10.58 7.84
C ARG A 181 -9.66 -9.64 7.05
N LEU A 182 -9.11 -10.11 5.92
CA LEU A 182 -8.32 -9.28 5.01
C LEU A 182 -9.14 -8.10 4.47
N TYR A 183 -10.37 -8.34 4.01
CA TYR A 183 -11.23 -7.28 3.51
C TYR A 183 -11.47 -6.20 4.57
N ARG A 184 -11.72 -6.61 5.82
CA ARG A 184 -11.85 -5.71 6.96
C ARG A 184 -10.57 -4.94 7.24
N ALA A 185 -9.42 -5.61 7.23
CA ALA A 185 -8.12 -4.99 7.44
C ALA A 185 -7.85 -3.86 6.42
N PHE A 186 -8.18 -4.09 5.15
CA PHE A 186 -8.09 -3.07 4.11
C PHE A 186 -9.06 -1.90 4.32
N LEU A 187 -10.28 -2.16 4.78
CA LEU A 187 -11.24 -1.10 5.12
C LEU A 187 -10.74 -0.22 6.25
N ARG A 188 -10.28 -0.83 7.34
CA ARG A 188 -9.75 -0.13 8.51
C ARG A 188 -8.49 0.64 8.17
N PHE A 189 -7.63 0.06 7.34
CA PHE A 189 -6.47 0.75 6.80
C PHE A 189 -6.88 1.98 5.98
N GLU A 190 -7.88 1.87 5.09
CA GLU A 190 -8.34 3.04 4.32
C GLU A 190 -8.90 4.12 5.24
N ILE A 191 -9.67 3.75 6.26
CA ILE A 191 -10.18 4.71 7.26
C ILE A 191 -9.02 5.39 7.98
N TYR A 192 -8.10 4.59 8.51
CA TYR A 192 -6.91 5.08 9.19
C TYR A 192 -6.08 6.04 8.31
N ALA A 193 -5.82 5.65 7.07
CA ALA A 193 -5.03 6.43 6.13
C ALA A 193 -5.69 7.78 5.80
N ARG A 194 -7.03 7.83 5.73
CA ARG A 194 -7.76 9.06 5.47
C ARG A 194 -7.77 10.01 6.65
N LEU A 195 -7.89 9.49 7.88
CA LEU A 195 -7.96 10.31 9.09
C LEU A 195 -6.58 10.81 9.54
N PHE A 196 -5.56 9.97 9.44
CA PHE A 196 -4.24 10.23 10.02
C PHE A 196 -3.15 10.48 8.97
N ARG A 197 -3.52 10.84 7.74
CA ARG A 197 -2.55 11.15 6.70
C ARG A 197 -1.60 12.26 7.19
N PRO A 198 -0.28 12.08 7.09
CA PRO A 198 0.68 13.13 7.41
C PRO A 198 0.36 14.41 6.62
N ALA A 199 0.14 15.52 7.33
CA ALA A 199 -0.02 16.82 6.72
C ALA A 199 1.35 17.49 6.61
N HIS A 200 1.67 18.03 5.43
CA HIS A 200 2.87 18.84 5.25
C HIS A 200 2.51 20.31 5.46
N ARG A 201 3.12 20.94 6.46
CA ARG A 201 2.94 22.37 6.75
C ARG A 201 4.29 23.07 6.75
N ASP A 202 4.47 24.07 5.90
CA ASP A 202 5.63 24.97 5.92
C ASP A 202 7.01 24.27 5.94
N GLY A 203 7.13 23.12 5.26
CA GLY A 203 8.37 22.32 5.24
C GLY A 203 8.58 21.42 6.46
N GLU A 204 7.70 21.45 7.46
CA GLU A 204 7.65 20.49 8.56
C GLU A 204 6.53 19.47 8.34
N VAL A 205 6.89 18.19 8.45
CA VAL A 205 5.89 17.11 8.51
C VAL A 205 5.21 17.21 9.88
N GLN A 206 3.97 17.68 9.90
CA GLN A 206 3.10 17.48 11.06
C GLN A 206 2.55 16.07 10.97
N ASP A 207 3.39 15.12 11.38
CA ASP A 207 2.90 13.80 11.73
C ASP A 207 1.96 13.99 12.92
N TYR A 208 0.72 13.49 12.82
CA TYR A 208 0.03 13.10 14.05
C TYR A 208 1.01 12.22 14.81
N GLN A 209 1.37 12.60 16.04
CA GLN A 209 2.29 11.75 16.80
C GLN A 209 1.68 10.34 16.88
N GLY A 210 2.49 9.30 16.72
CA GLY A 210 2.01 7.91 16.75
C GLY A 210 1.15 7.62 17.99
N GLU A 211 1.40 8.33 19.10
CA GLU A 211 0.57 8.30 20.30
C GLU A 211 -0.86 8.82 20.08
N THR A 212 -1.06 9.93 19.34
CA THR A 212 -2.40 10.44 19.00
C THR A 212 -3.12 9.49 18.06
N GLN A 213 -2.43 8.97 17.03
CA GLN A 213 -3.00 7.97 16.10
C GLN A 213 -3.46 6.73 16.87
N PHE A 214 -2.60 6.25 17.78
CA PHE A 214 -2.91 5.11 18.62
C PHE A 214 -4.10 5.38 19.52
N ARG A 215 -4.06 6.47 20.30
CA ARG A 215 -5.11 6.83 21.26
C ARG A 215 -6.46 7.06 20.59
N LYS A 216 -6.51 7.77 19.46
CA LYS A 216 -7.77 8.12 18.79
C LYS A 216 -8.36 6.97 17.97
N PHE A 217 -7.56 6.00 17.51
CA PHE A 217 -8.05 4.96 16.59
C PHE A 217 -7.58 3.55 16.97
N LEU A 218 -6.27 3.29 16.99
CA LEU A 218 -5.78 1.91 17.16
C LEU A 218 -6.12 1.29 18.52
N SER A 219 -6.27 2.12 19.56
CA SER A 219 -6.61 1.68 20.92
C SER A 219 -8.04 1.14 21.05
N HIS A 220 -8.90 1.37 20.05
CA HIS A 220 -10.25 0.82 19.98
C HIS A 220 -10.30 -0.61 19.43
N PHE A 221 -9.17 -1.15 18.94
CA PHE A 221 -9.09 -2.47 18.35
C PHE A 221 -8.29 -3.42 19.23
N ALA A 222 -8.58 -4.72 19.11
CA ALA A 222 -7.76 -5.74 19.73
C ALA A 222 -6.36 -5.78 19.08
N PRO A 223 -5.31 -6.23 19.80
CA PRO A 223 -3.95 -6.24 19.26
C PRO A 223 -3.80 -6.98 17.91
N TRP A 224 -4.55 -8.05 17.71
CA TRP A 224 -4.54 -8.84 16.47
C TRP A 224 -5.15 -8.07 15.29
N GLU A 225 -6.20 -7.28 15.52
CA GLU A 225 -6.81 -6.42 14.50
C GLU A 225 -5.87 -5.28 14.10
N VAL A 226 -5.10 -4.73 15.06
CA VAL A 226 -4.06 -3.74 14.76
C VAL A 226 -2.96 -4.37 13.90
N GLU A 227 -2.59 -5.61 14.17
CA GLU A 227 -1.61 -6.36 13.38
C GLU A 227 -2.13 -6.63 11.95
N GLU A 228 -3.43 -6.88 11.78
CA GLU A 228 -4.08 -7.00 10.45
C GLU A 228 -3.92 -5.69 9.65
N ILE A 229 -4.23 -4.54 10.26
CA ILE A 229 -4.07 -3.20 9.65
C ILE A 229 -2.59 -2.95 9.29
N THR A 230 -1.69 -3.31 10.19
CA THR A 230 -0.25 -3.15 10.05
C THR A 230 0.30 -3.99 8.89
N THR A 231 -0.23 -5.20 8.71
CA THR A 231 0.13 -6.07 7.59
C THR A 231 -0.29 -5.48 6.25
N VAL A 232 -1.50 -4.92 6.18
CA VAL A 232 -1.98 -4.20 4.98
C VAL A 232 -1.09 -3.00 4.68
N HIS A 233 -0.76 -2.19 5.69
CA HIS A 233 0.15 -1.06 5.51
C HIS A 233 1.50 -1.51 4.95
N GLN A 234 2.08 -2.57 5.53
CA GLN A 234 3.36 -3.09 5.05
C GLN A 234 3.30 -3.55 3.60
N TYR A 235 2.29 -4.34 3.24
CA TYR A 235 2.08 -4.77 1.86
C TYR A 235 2.01 -3.58 0.88
N LEU A 236 1.30 -2.53 1.27
CA LEU A 236 1.16 -1.32 0.46
C LEU A 236 2.45 -0.50 0.39
N ALA A 237 3.19 -0.41 1.49
CA ALA A 237 4.52 0.21 1.55
C ALA A 237 5.52 -0.53 0.63
N ASP A 238 5.48 -1.85 0.61
CA ASP A 238 6.34 -2.69 -0.24
C ASP A 238 6.12 -2.36 -1.74
N ILE A 239 4.90 -2.01 -2.17
CA ILE A 239 4.63 -1.58 -3.56
C ILE A 239 5.37 -0.27 -3.89
N VAL A 240 5.35 0.69 -2.97
CA VAL A 240 6.02 1.98 -3.13
C VAL A 240 7.54 1.79 -3.12
N GLU A 241 8.06 1.02 -2.15
CA GLU A 241 9.49 0.70 -2.03
C GLU A 241 10.02 0.05 -3.32
N ASN A 242 9.35 -0.99 -3.82
CA ASN A 242 9.73 -1.66 -5.06
C ASN A 242 9.81 -0.69 -6.26
N SER A 243 8.85 0.23 -6.35
CA SER A 243 8.84 1.24 -7.42
C SER A 243 9.99 2.25 -7.28
N MET A 244 10.34 2.64 -6.05
CA MET A 244 11.51 3.49 -5.80
C MET A 244 12.81 2.76 -6.11
N GLU A 245 12.92 1.47 -5.80
CA GLU A 245 14.12 0.69 -6.14
C GLU A 245 14.28 0.51 -7.64
N GLU A 246 13.19 0.30 -8.38
CA GLU A 246 13.21 0.31 -9.85
C GLU A 246 13.75 1.64 -10.38
N MET A 247 13.29 2.76 -9.80
CA MET A 247 13.75 4.10 -10.18
C MET A 247 15.23 4.31 -9.90
N ASP A 248 15.72 3.85 -8.75
CA ASP A 248 17.14 3.88 -8.39
C ASP A 248 17.99 3.06 -9.36
N ARG A 249 17.53 1.85 -9.73
CA ARG A 249 18.25 0.98 -10.66
C ARG A 249 18.38 1.64 -12.04
N ASP A 250 17.30 2.23 -12.53
CA ASP A 250 17.29 2.95 -13.81
C ASP A 250 18.22 4.17 -13.78
N PHE A 251 18.15 4.96 -12.72
CA PHE A 251 19.00 6.13 -12.54
C PHE A 251 20.48 5.74 -12.56
N GLU A 252 20.88 4.74 -11.77
CA GLU A 252 22.26 4.28 -11.77
C GLU A 252 22.71 3.70 -13.11
N ALA A 253 21.85 2.94 -13.77
CA ALA A 253 22.14 2.37 -15.08
C ALA A 253 22.41 3.48 -16.11
N GLU A 254 21.59 4.54 -16.09
CA GLU A 254 21.76 5.69 -16.97
C GLU A 254 23.04 6.47 -16.66
N VAL A 255 23.35 6.71 -15.38
CA VAL A 255 24.62 7.33 -14.96
C VAL A 255 25.82 6.54 -15.48
N ARG A 256 25.83 5.20 -15.33
CA ARG A 256 26.91 4.34 -15.82
C ARG A 256 27.01 4.37 -17.35
N ARG A 257 25.88 4.41 -18.05
CA ARG A 257 25.82 4.51 -19.52
C ARG A 257 26.43 5.82 -20.00
N LEU A 258 26.06 6.94 -19.39
CA LEU A 258 26.59 8.28 -19.69
C LEU A 258 28.10 8.36 -19.38
N ALA A 259 28.54 7.78 -18.27
CA ALA A 259 29.94 7.73 -17.90
C ALA A 259 30.78 6.94 -18.92
N ALA A 260 30.29 5.78 -19.36
CA ALA A 260 30.94 4.98 -20.40
C ALA A 260 31.03 5.72 -21.74
N LYS A 261 29.97 6.46 -22.12
CA LYS A 261 29.96 7.33 -23.29
C LYS A 261 31.03 8.44 -23.16
N ALA A 262 31.05 9.16 -22.05
CA ALA A 262 31.98 10.24 -21.80
C ALA A 262 33.46 9.76 -21.78
N ALA A 263 33.72 8.56 -21.26
CA ALA A 263 35.05 7.95 -21.28
C ALA A 263 35.53 7.65 -22.71
N ARG A 264 34.65 7.13 -23.59
CA ARG A 264 34.97 6.90 -25.01
C ARG A 264 35.26 8.20 -25.75
N GLU A 265 34.45 9.23 -25.52
CA GLU A 265 34.67 10.55 -26.14
C GLU A 265 35.97 11.18 -25.65
N LYS A 266 36.31 11.04 -24.36
CA LYS A 266 37.57 11.52 -23.79
C LYS A 266 38.77 10.82 -24.43
N ALA A 267 38.69 9.51 -24.68
CA ALA A 267 39.75 8.76 -25.35
C ALA A 267 39.97 9.19 -26.81
N MET A 268 38.94 9.69 -27.48
CA MET A 268 39.04 10.20 -28.86
C MET A 268 39.56 11.64 -28.95
N ARG A 269 39.43 12.45 -27.90
CA ARG A 269 39.87 13.85 -27.90
C ARG A 269 41.38 13.95 -27.61
N GLN A 270 42.10 14.64 -28.49
CA GLN A 270 43.54 14.91 -28.32
C GLN A 270 43.81 15.99 -27.26
N THR A 271 42.86 16.91 -27.04
CA THR A 271 42.96 17.98 -26.05
C THR A 271 42.14 17.66 -24.80
N PRO A 272 42.72 17.81 -23.59
CA PRO A 272 42.00 17.59 -22.35
C PRO A 272 40.89 18.65 -22.20
N ALA A 273 39.66 18.19 -21.92
CA ALA A 273 38.57 19.09 -21.55
C ALA A 273 38.90 19.81 -20.23
N PRO A 274 38.51 21.08 -20.09
CA PRO A 274 38.78 21.82 -18.87
C PRO A 274 38.02 21.21 -17.67
N ALA A 275 38.60 21.31 -16.47
CA ALA A 275 38.10 20.63 -15.27
C ALA A 275 36.66 21.04 -14.89
N TYR A 276 36.26 22.28 -15.17
CA TYR A 276 34.90 22.80 -14.91
C TYR A 276 33.83 22.18 -15.81
N ALA A 277 34.21 21.45 -16.87
CA ALA A 277 33.26 20.78 -17.76
C ALA A 277 32.65 19.51 -17.13
N TRP A 278 33.11 19.10 -15.94
CA TRP A 278 32.73 17.86 -15.28
C TRP A 278 32.14 18.15 -13.91
N THR A 279 31.06 17.45 -13.58
CA THR A 279 30.45 17.45 -12.25
C THR A 279 30.43 16.04 -11.68
N ASN A 280 30.36 15.93 -10.37
CA ASN A 280 30.18 14.67 -9.65
C ASN A 280 28.78 14.63 -9.00
N PHE A 281 28.50 13.52 -8.32
CA PHE A 281 27.26 13.30 -7.58
C PHE A 281 27.45 13.55 -6.08
N ALA A 282 28.36 14.44 -5.70
CA ALA A 282 28.46 14.86 -4.32
C ALA A 282 27.35 15.86 -4.02
N GLN A 283 26.72 15.75 -2.84
CA GLN A 283 25.70 16.69 -2.36
C GLN A 283 24.42 16.70 -3.21
N MET A 284 23.93 15.50 -3.58
CA MET A 284 22.68 15.40 -4.35
C MET A 284 21.46 15.95 -3.59
N ASP A 285 21.55 16.04 -2.27
CA ASP A 285 20.56 16.62 -1.36
C ASP A 285 20.20 18.08 -1.70
N ALA A 286 21.13 18.84 -2.28
CA ALA A 286 20.91 20.23 -2.70
C ALA A 286 20.45 20.38 -4.16
N THR A 287 20.07 19.29 -4.82
CA THR A 287 19.75 19.24 -6.25
C THR A 287 18.36 18.65 -6.50
N PRO A 288 17.79 18.77 -7.72
CA PRO A 288 16.58 18.05 -8.10
C PRO A 288 16.70 16.52 -7.94
N LEU A 289 17.91 15.97 -7.84
CA LEU A 289 18.18 14.55 -7.65
C LEU A 289 18.18 14.11 -6.18
N LEU A 290 17.71 14.95 -5.24
CA LEU A 290 17.75 14.67 -3.80
C LEU A 290 17.16 13.31 -3.40
N GLN A 291 16.17 12.77 -4.14
CA GLN A 291 15.59 11.45 -3.85
C GLN A 291 16.60 10.30 -3.93
N PHE A 292 17.70 10.49 -4.66
CA PHE A 292 18.78 9.53 -4.82
C PHE A 292 19.95 9.75 -3.85
N SER A 293 19.85 10.74 -2.95
CA SER A 293 20.85 11.03 -1.93
C SER A 293 20.73 10.08 -0.74
N ASN A 294 21.86 9.83 -0.06
CA ASN A 294 21.87 9.03 1.15
C ASN A 294 21.05 9.69 2.25
N GLU A 295 21.13 11.00 2.38
CA GLU A 295 20.39 11.77 3.40
C GLU A 295 18.87 11.64 3.21
N HIS A 296 18.38 11.75 1.97
CA HIS A 296 16.96 11.58 1.69
C HIS A 296 16.49 10.15 1.97
N ARG A 297 17.30 9.12 1.68
CA ARG A 297 16.97 7.72 1.99
C ARG A 297 16.82 7.45 3.49
N TRP A 298 17.56 8.15 4.35
CA TRP A 298 17.35 8.03 5.80
C TRP A 298 16.03 8.65 6.25
N VAL A 299 15.60 9.73 5.58
CA VAL A 299 14.31 10.38 5.81
C VAL A 299 13.15 9.64 5.11
N SER A 300 13.45 8.76 4.13
CA SER A 300 12.46 8.16 3.25
C SER A 300 11.53 7.14 3.92
N ILE A 301 11.81 6.69 5.16
CA ILE A 301 10.84 5.88 5.92
C ILE A 301 9.54 6.67 6.12
N GLY A 302 9.65 7.98 6.38
CA GLY A 302 8.49 8.89 6.40
C GLY A 302 7.88 9.07 5.01
N TYR A 303 8.70 9.07 3.96
CA TYR A 303 8.24 9.22 2.56
C TYR A 303 7.38 8.05 2.09
N VAL A 304 7.86 6.80 2.25
CA VAL A 304 7.10 5.59 1.91
C VAL A 304 5.78 5.56 2.70
N SER A 305 5.85 5.87 4.00
CA SER A 305 4.67 5.92 4.87
C SER A 305 3.67 7.01 4.43
N SER A 306 4.15 8.19 4.02
CA SER A 306 3.31 9.28 3.52
C SER A 306 2.59 8.94 2.20
N ILE A 307 3.29 8.27 1.28
CA ILE A 307 2.66 7.77 0.04
C ILE A 307 1.64 6.68 0.38
N THR A 308 2.01 5.76 1.27
CA THR A 308 1.14 4.68 1.73
C THR A 308 -0.13 5.23 2.41
N ALA A 309 -0.01 6.34 3.12
CA ALA A 309 -1.14 7.07 3.72
C ALA A 309 -2.07 7.75 2.69
N SER A 310 -1.77 7.69 1.39
CA SER A 310 -2.71 8.14 0.33
C SER A 310 -3.89 7.19 0.13
N GLY A 311 -3.86 6.01 0.76
CA GLY A 311 -4.97 5.05 0.76
C GLY A 311 -4.89 4.03 -0.39
N ILE A 312 -5.70 2.98 -0.26
CA ILE A 312 -5.70 1.81 -1.14
C ILE A 312 -6.16 2.16 -2.56
N VAL A 313 -7.12 3.08 -2.72
CA VAL A 313 -7.60 3.46 -4.06
C VAL A 313 -6.48 4.09 -4.87
N TYR A 314 -5.70 4.96 -4.23
CA TYR A 314 -4.53 5.58 -4.84
C TYR A 314 -3.44 4.56 -5.14
N LEU A 315 -3.09 3.73 -4.15
CA LEU A 315 -2.00 2.76 -4.31
C LEU A 315 -2.33 1.66 -5.31
N SER A 316 -3.60 1.28 -5.43
CA SER A 316 -4.06 0.34 -6.45
C SER A 316 -3.92 0.94 -7.86
N ALA A 317 -4.22 2.24 -8.03
CA ALA A 317 -3.98 2.94 -9.29
C ALA A 317 -2.48 3.09 -9.57
N PHE A 318 -1.68 3.44 -8.55
CA PHE A 318 -0.23 3.54 -8.63
C PHE A 318 0.41 2.21 -9.06
N ALA A 319 0.06 1.10 -8.42
CA ALA A 319 0.60 -0.23 -8.71
C ALA A 319 0.34 -0.67 -10.16
N ARG A 320 -0.86 -0.37 -10.68
CA ARG A 320 -1.27 -0.73 -12.05
C ARG A 320 -0.76 0.24 -13.13
N SER A 321 -0.25 1.40 -12.73
CA SER A 321 0.30 2.39 -13.66
C SER A 321 1.59 1.87 -14.28
N ASP A 322 1.89 2.33 -15.49
CA ASP A 322 3.17 2.02 -16.11
C ASP A 322 4.33 2.67 -15.35
N LYS A 323 5.54 2.18 -15.62
CA LYS A 323 6.76 2.61 -14.95
C LYS A 323 6.97 4.13 -15.00
N THR A 324 6.72 4.75 -16.15
CA THR A 324 6.90 6.20 -16.33
C THR A 324 5.90 6.99 -15.49
N ALA A 325 4.64 6.56 -15.44
CA ALA A 325 3.62 7.17 -14.61
C ALA A 325 3.93 7.04 -13.10
N ARG A 326 4.42 5.86 -12.66
CA ARG A 326 4.89 5.67 -11.27
C ARG A 326 6.05 6.60 -10.93
N PHE A 327 7.04 6.70 -11.81
CA PHE A 327 8.20 7.58 -11.58
C PHE A 327 7.78 9.05 -11.57
N THR A 328 6.89 9.45 -12.47
CA THR A 328 6.33 10.82 -12.49
C THR A 328 5.64 11.13 -11.17
N CYS A 329 4.85 10.20 -10.66
CA CYS A 329 4.19 10.29 -9.37
C CYS A 329 5.21 10.46 -8.22
N LEU A 330 6.21 9.59 -8.13
CA LEU A 330 7.27 9.66 -7.11
C LEU A 330 8.06 10.99 -7.18
N ARG A 331 8.39 11.44 -8.40
CA ARG A 331 9.13 12.69 -8.63
C ARG A 331 8.33 13.95 -8.26
N ARG A 332 7.02 13.96 -8.50
CA ARG A 332 6.13 15.06 -8.09
C ARG A 332 6.02 15.17 -6.58
N LEU A 333 5.92 14.01 -5.93
CA LEU A 333 5.93 13.88 -4.47
C LEU A 333 7.24 14.36 -3.84
N ASN A 334 8.33 14.37 -4.61
CA ASN A 334 9.64 14.78 -4.12
C ASN A 334 9.87 16.30 -4.13
N ASP A 335 9.26 17.02 -5.08
CA ASP A 335 9.29 18.51 -5.09
C ASP A 335 8.35 19.13 -4.05
N THR A 336 7.49 18.31 -3.46
CA THR A 336 6.45 18.68 -2.50
C THR A 336 6.76 18.16 -1.09
N TRP A 337 7.87 18.63 -0.53
CA TRP A 337 7.92 18.93 0.91
C TRP A 337 7.07 20.19 1.27
N GLY A 338 6.27 20.70 0.30
CA GLY A 338 5.07 21.53 0.46
C GLY A 338 3.82 20.79 -0.09
N PRO A 339 2.61 21.35 -0.03
CA PRO A 339 1.36 20.58 -0.10
C PRO A 339 1.02 20.05 -1.51
N PHE A 340 0.95 18.71 -1.63
CA PHE A 340 -0.22 17.94 -2.10
C PHE A 340 -0.26 17.20 -3.45
N LEU A 341 -0.91 16.02 -3.38
CA LEU A 341 -1.16 14.99 -4.40
C LEU A 341 -2.50 15.17 -5.16
N THR A 342 -3.09 16.37 -5.19
CA THR A 342 -4.37 16.61 -5.92
C THR A 342 -4.16 16.54 -7.42
N ASP A 343 -2.94 16.79 -7.89
CA ASP A 343 -2.65 17.02 -9.31
C ASP A 343 -2.24 15.74 -10.06
N ALA A 344 -2.26 14.58 -9.38
CA ALA A 344 -2.02 13.28 -10.01
C ALA A 344 -3.27 12.71 -10.71
N LEU A 345 -4.42 13.40 -10.63
CA LEU A 345 -5.60 13.15 -11.45
C LEU A 345 -6.03 14.47 -12.13
N PRO A 346 -6.45 14.46 -13.41
CA PRO A 346 -6.64 15.68 -14.17
C PRO A 346 -7.86 16.48 -13.69
N SER A 347 -7.63 17.61 -13.02
CA SER A 347 -8.55 18.77 -13.01
C SER A 347 -7.78 20.07 -12.76
N HIS A 348 -8.01 21.04 -13.64
CA HIS A 348 -7.35 22.36 -13.76
C HIS A 348 -7.43 23.23 -12.49
N TYR A 349 -6.32 23.86 -12.04
CA TYR A 349 -6.13 25.32 -11.89
C TYR A 349 -4.77 25.73 -11.27
N VAL A 350 -4.50 27.03 -11.33
CA VAL A 350 -3.21 27.76 -11.38
C VAL A 350 -2.69 28.27 -10.02
N GLY A 351 -1.39 28.05 -9.77
CA GLY A 351 -0.39 29.08 -9.47
C GLY A 351 -0.23 29.63 -8.04
N GLY A 352 0.90 29.29 -7.40
CA GLY A 352 1.48 30.02 -6.26
C GLY A 352 2.84 29.45 -5.84
N LYS A 353 3.88 30.30 -5.71
CA LYS A 353 5.24 29.90 -5.30
C LYS A 353 5.46 30.06 -3.78
N PRO A 354 6.09 29.10 -3.08
CA PRO A 354 6.63 29.32 -1.74
C PRO A 354 8.18 29.46 -1.72
N VAL A 355 8.68 30.14 -0.68
CA VAL A 355 10.09 30.40 -0.36
C VAL A 355 10.47 29.55 0.85
N PHE A 356 11.59 28.81 0.80
CA PHE A 356 12.04 27.90 1.87
C PHE A 356 13.23 28.45 2.66
N GLY A 357 13.23 28.19 3.98
CA GLY A 357 14.40 28.27 4.85
C GLY A 357 14.29 27.20 5.95
N PHE A 358 15.27 26.29 6.05
CA PHE A 358 15.29 25.20 7.03
C PHE A 358 16.07 25.59 8.29
N SER A 359 15.55 25.23 9.47
CA SER A 359 16.23 25.34 10.77
C SER A 359 16.57 23.95 11.31
N THR A 360 17.84 23.69 11.57
CA THR A 360 18.41 22.36 11.88
C THR A 360 18.54 22.06 13.39
N THR A 361 17.74 22.69 14.25
CA THR A 361 17.89 22.53 15.71
C THR A 361 16.64 21.99 16.40
N ARG A 362 16.47 20.66 16.42
CA ARG A 362 15.50 20.00 17.32
C ARG A 362 16.20 19.33 18.51
N PRO A 363 15.81 19.62 19.77
CA PRO A 363 16.43 19.05 20.95
C PRO A 363 16.03 17.58 21.17
N ARG A 364 17.01 16.72 21.46
CA ARG A 364 16.82 15.32 21.87
C ARG A 364 16.09 15.24 23.22
N ARG A 365 14.80 14.89 23.23
CA ARG A 365 14.09 14.51 24.47
C ARG A 365 14.42 13.06 24.83
N ARG A 366 14.68 12.81 26.13
CA ARG A 366 14.85 11.45 26.67
C ARG A 366 13.55 10.67 26.55
N PHE A 367 13.65 9.50 25.95
CA PHE A 367 12.56 8.58 25.67
C PHE A 367 12.35 7.65 26.87
N VAL A 368 11.09 7.46 27.29
CA VAL A 368 10.70 6.40 28.22
C VAL A 368 9.79 5.46 27.42
N PRO A 369 10.14 4.17 27.23
CA PRO A 369 9.29 3.24 26.50
C PRO A 369 7.99 3.04 27.29
N PHE A 370 6.89 3.57 26.75
CA PHE A 370 5.55 3.27 27.21
C PHE A 370 5.19 1.87 26.69
N ASN A 371 4.93 0.91 27.59
CA ASN A 371 4.40 -0.40 27.24
C ASN A 371 2.92 -0.45 27.65
N PRO A 372 1.97 -0.07 26.77
CA PRO A 372 0.55 0.00 27.11
C PRO A 372 -0.11 -1.36 27.37
N PHE A 373 0.57 -2.49 27.08
CA PHE A 373 -0.08 -3.79 26.96
C PHE A 373 0.25 -4.76 28.09
N ARG A 374 0.74 -4.30 29.25
CA ARG A 374 1.13 -5.24 30.30
C ARG A 374 -0.03 -6.03 30.91
N GLU A 375 -1.30 -5.62 30.73
CA GLU A 375 -2.46 -6.32 31.31
C GLU A 375 -3.76 -6.16 30.49
N VAL A 376 -3.78 -6.49 29.19
CA VAL A 376 -5.07 -6.67 28.50
C VAL A 376 -5.51 -8.13 28.73
N PRO A 377 -6.65 -8.39 29.39
CA PRO A 377 -7.17 -9.75 29.56
C PRO A 377 -7.36 -10.40 28.18
N ALA A 378 -7.02 -11.69 28.06
CA ALA A 378 -7.32 -12.45 26.86
C ALA A 378 -8.81 -12.27 26.52
N PRO A 379 -9.16 -11.86 25.29
CA PRO A 379 -10.55 -11.63 24.93
C PRO A 379 -11.36 -12.90 25.18
N VAL A 380 -12.48 -12.75 25.90
CA VAL A 380 -13.45 -13.83 26.11
C VAL A 380 -13.96 -14.21 24.71
N GLY A 381 -13.65 -15.42 24.26
CA GLY A 381 -14.05 -15.92 22.95
C GLY A 381 -15.56 -15.80 22.73
N PRO A 382 -16.01 -15.71 21.48
CA PRO A 382 -17.44 -15.60 21.19
C PRO A 382 -18.20 -16.83 21.75
N PRO A 383 -19.46 -16.64 22.17
CA PRO A 383 -20.22 -17.66 22.91
C PRO A 383 -20.51 -18.94 22.11
N ASP A 384 -20.31 -18.90 20.78
CA ASP A 384 -20.45 -20.03 19.87
C ASP A 384 -19.18 -20.89 19.76
N GLY A 385 -18.06 -20.47 20.34
CA GLY A 385 -16.82 -21.26 20.43
C GLY A 385 -16.21 -21.66 19.08
N SER A 386 -16.70 -21.12 17.97
CA SER A 386 -16.18 -21.44 16.64
C SER A 386 -14.88 -20.67 16.41
N PRO A 387 -13.73 -21.35 16.31
CA PRO A 387 -12.45 -20.70 16.02
C PRO A 387 -12.41 -20.00 14.64
N GLU A 388 -13.41 -20.25 13.79
CA GLU A 388 -13.47 -19.79 12.41
C GLU A 388 -14.36 -18.55 12.20
N SER A 389 -14.81 -17.91 13.28
CA SER A 389 -15.56 -16.64 13.12
C SER A 389 -14.62 -15.52 12.66
N PRO A 390 -14.99 -14.72 11.63
CA PRO A 390 -14.18 -13.59 11.20
C PRO A 390 -14.02 -12.52 12.28
N THR A 391 -14.91 -12.46 13.28
CA THR A 391 -14.85 -11.54 14.42
C THR A 391 -14.07 -12.07 15.61
N ALA A 392 -13.71 -13.36 15.62
CA ALA A 392 -12.85 -13.93 16.64
C ALA A 392 -11.38 -13.56 16.38
N PRO A 393 -10.50 -13.65 17.40
CA PRO A 393 -9.06 -13.55 17.21
C PRO A 393 -8.59 -14.43 16.08
N ASN A 394 -7.67 -13.91 15.26
CA ASN A 394 -6.92 -14.80 14.38
C ASN A 394 -6.09 -15.77 15.22
N GLN A 395 -5.88 -16.96 14.70
CA GLN A 395 -4.97 -17.93 15.32
C GLN A 395 -3.51 -17.65 14.94
N GLY A 396 -3.31 -16.64 14.09
CA GLY A 396 -2.03 -16.19 13.60
C GLY A 396 -1.21 -15.43 14.63
N TYR A 397 -0.11 -14.88 14.13
CA TYR A 397 0.84 -14.14 14.94
C TYR A 397 0.29 -12.77 15.37
N VAL A 398 0.51 -12.41 16.64
CA VAL A 398 0.11 -11.11 17.20
C VAL A 398 1.25 -10.51 18.00
N CYS A 399 1.87 -9.45 17.48
CA CYS A 399 2.79 -8.62 18.26
C CYS A 399 2.82 -7.20 17.72
N HIS A 400 1.87 -6.41 18.19
CA HIS A 400 1.90 -4.98 18.00
C HIS A 400 2.54 -4.29 19.21
N MET A 401 3.66 -3.60 18.99
CA MET A 401 4.21 -2.64 19.95
C MET A 401 4.02 -1.23 19.40
N ALA A 402 3.07 -0.49 19.98
CA ALA A 402 2.93 0.93 19.69
C ALA A 402 4.21 1.66 20.16
N ARG A 403 4.93 2.31 19.24
CA ARG A 403 6.02 3.23 19.56
C ARG A 403 5.55 4.66 19.39
N THR A 404 6.07 5.58 20.21
CA THR A 404 5.62 6.99 20.25
C THR A 404 6.22 7.86 19.11
N GLY A 405 6.42 7.31 17.92
CA GLY A 405 6.94 8.07 16.77
C GLY A 405 6.42 7.52 15.44
N GLY A 406 6.23 8.40 14.45
CA GLY A 406 5.91 8.04 13.06
C GLY A 406 4.47 7.55 12.79
N TYR A 407 4.09 7.61 11.51
CA TYR A 407 2.82 7.08 10.99
C TYR A 407 2.82 5.56 11.01
N LEU A 408 1.86 4.96 11.72
CA LEU A 408 1.68 3.50 11.86
C LEU A 408 3.03 2.78 11.94
N GLN A 409 3.82 3.03 12.98
CA GLN A 409 5.21 2.56 13.02
C GLN A 409 5.30 1.03 13.02
N VAL A 410 5.37 0.44 11.82
CA VAL A 410 5.53 -0.99 11.51
C VAL A 410 6.96 -1.48 11.80
N ALA A 411 7.78 -0.62 12.41
CA ALA A 411 9.23 -0.60 12.37
C ALA A 411 9.95 -1.67 13.20
N ASP A 412 9.24 -2.59 13.86
CA ASP A 412 9.91 -3.80 14.30
C ASP A 412 10.14 -4.70 13.08
N LEU A 413 11.27 -4.45 12.41
CA LEU A 413 11.74 -5.20 11.25
C LEU A 413 11.78 -6.71 11.53
N LYS A 414 11.91 -7.11 12.80
CA LYS A 414 11.86 -8.52 13.20
C LYS A 414 10.56 -9.18 12.77
N TRP A 415 9.43 -8.47 12.89
CA TRP A 415 8.10 -9.03 12.63
C TRP A 415 7.57 -8.72 11.24
N ALA A 416 8.24 -7.84 10.51
CA ALA A 416 7.89 -7.51 9.14
C ALA A 416 7.85 -8.77 8.24
N GLN A 417 8.71 -9.75 8.49
CA GLN A 417 8.77 -10.99 7.74
C GLN A 417 7.52 -11.85 7.96
N LEU A 418 7.06 -11.96 9.21
CA LEU A 418 5.84 -12.69 9.52
C LEU A 418 4.62 -12.06 8.83
N ARG A 419 4.55 -10.72 8.77
CA ARG A 419 3.49 -10.04 8.01
C ARG A 419 3.57 -10.31 6.50
N GLN A 420 4.77 -10.37 5.92
CA GLN A 420 4.98 -10.70 4.50
C GLN A 420 4.55 -12.13 4.16
N LEU A 421 4.82 -13.07 5.06
CA LEU A 421 4.32 -14.44 4.97
C LEU A 421 2.79 -14.54 5.18
N GLY A 422 2.17 -13.45 5.63
CA GLY A 422 0.75 -13.42 5.95
C GLY A 422 0.40 -14.14 7.24
N CYS A 423 1.35 -14.27 8.18
CA CYS A 423 1.18 -14.96 9.46
C CYS A 423 -0.03 -14.51 10.28
N VAL A 424 -0.52 -13.31 9.98
CA VAL A 424 -1.64 -12.65 10.64
C VAL A 424 -3.00 -13.14 10.12
N PHE A 425 -3.04 -13.70 8.90
CA PHE A 425 -4.26 -14.15 8.22
C PHE A 425 -4.28 -15.66 7.99
N TRP A 426 -3.85 -16.43 8.99
CA TRP A 426 -3.79 -17.89 8.90
C TRP A 426 -4.90 -18.54 9.72
N ASP A 427 -5.56 -19.51 9.08
CA ASP A 427 -6.53 -20.38 9.71
C ASP A 427 -5.86 -21.58 10.39
N ALA A 428 -6.66 -22.34 11.15
CA ALA A 428 -6.21 -23.52 11.87
C ALA A 428 -5.56 -24.58 10.97
N ALA A 429 -6.01 -24.68 9.71
CA ALA A 429 -5.46 -25.63 8.75
C ALA A 429 -4.04 -25.25 8.36
N ARG A 430 -3.78 -23.96 8.04
CA ARG A 430 -2.44 -23.45 7.75
C ARG A 430 -1.49 -23.54 8.94
N LEU A 431 -1.98 -23.31 10.16
CA LEU A 431 -1.18 -23.48 11.37
C LEU A 431 -0.77 -24.94 11.63
N GLY A 432 -1.51 -25.89 11.08
CA GLY A 432 -1.21 -27.30 11.15
C GLY A 432 -0.05 -27.74 10.25
N THR A 433 0.39 -26.92 9.28
CA THR A 433 1.46 -27.30 8.35
C THR A 433 2.85 -27.15 9.00
N GLY A 434 3.74 -28.10 8.74
CA GLY A 434 5.10 -28.12 9.32
C GLY A 434 5.96 -26.93 8.87
N VAL A 435 5.84 -26.57 7.60
CA VAL A 435 6.48 -25.41 6.93
C VAL A 435 6.38 -24.14 7.76
N LEU A 436 5.21 -23.93 8.35
CA LEU A 436 4.88 -22.72 9.06
C LEU A 436 5.62 -22.58 10.38
N ARG A 437 5.67 -23.70 11.11
CA ARG A 437 6.34 -23.79 12.39
C ARG A 437 7.83 -23.55 12.20
N GLU A 438 8.38 -24.07 11.11
CA GLU A 438 9.78 -23.85 10.72
C GLU A 438 10.03 -22.37 10.36
N ALA A 439 9.18 -21.75 9.54
CA ALA A 439 9.32 -20.33 9.20
C ALA A 439 9.24 -19.41 10.43
N ILE A 440 8.30 -19.64 11.35
CA ILE A 440 8.21 -18.90 12.62
C ILE A 440 9.47 -19.14 13.46
N CYS A 441 9.90 -20.40 13.59
CA CYS A 441 11.09 -20.78 14.34
C CYS A 441 12.34 -20.05 13.78
N GLU A 442 12.53 -20.04 12.47
CA GLU A 442 13.66 -19.36 11.80
C GLU A 442 13.67 -17.85 12.09
N VAL A 443 12.51 -17.20 12.03
CA VAL A 443 12.36 -15.76 12.34
C VAL A 443 12.59 -15.49 13.83
N GLU A 444 12.08 -16.34 14.73
CA GLU A 444 12.24 -16.18 16.18
C GLU A 444 13.69 -16.33 16.63
N HIS A 445 14.43 -17.29 16.06
CA HIS A 445 15.84 -17.56 16.36
C HIS A 445 16.79 -16.58 15.67
N GLY A 446 16.30 -15.70 14.81
CA GLY A 446 17.12 -14.73 14.08
C GLY A 446 18.04 -15.37 13.04
N ASN A 447 17.81 -16.64 12.71
CA ASN A 447 18.51 -17.39 11.68
C ASN A 447 17.99 -17.03 10.28
N TYR A 448 16.76 -16.51 10.21
CA TYR A 448 16.22 -15.98 8.98
C TYR A 448 17.02 -14.76 8.49
N VAL A 449 17.72 -14.93 7.36
CA VAL A 449 18.53 -13.87 6.75
C VAL A 449 17.63 -12.65 6.51
N PRO A 450 17.94 -11.48 7.10
CA PRO A 450 17.02 -10.36 7.19
C PRO A 450 16.51 -9.91 5.82
N ARG A 451 15.37 -9.21 5.83
CA ARG A 451 14.87 -8.36 4.72
C ARG A 451 15.96 -7.43 4.12
N VAL A 452 17.08 -7.22 4.82
CA VAL A 452 18.31 -6.56 4.34
C VAL A 452 18.99 -7.31 3.17
N ALA A 453 18.85 -8.63 3.04
CA ALA A 453 19.36 -9.37 1.88
C ALA A 453 18.40 -9.36 0.68
N ALA A 454 17.08 -9.34 0.93
CA ALA A 454 16.05 -9.26 -0.12
C ALA A 454 15.87 -7.82 -0.66
N PHE A 455 16.08 -6.81 0.20
CA PHE A 455 16.14 -5.39 -0.14
C PHE A 455 17.53 -4.84 0.22
N PRO A 456 18.59 -5.22 -0.53
CA PRO A 456 19.98 -4.83 -0.24
C PRO A 456 20.23 -3.31 -0.32
N ARG A 457 19.21 -2.53 -0.72
CA ARG A 457 19.24 -1.08 -0.86
C ARG A 457 18.56 -0.32 0.28
N MET A 458 17.92 -1.00 1.25
CA MET A 458 17.52 -0.33 2.49
C MET A 458 18.77 0.23 3.19
N GLY A 459 19.01 1.53 3.03
CA GLY A 459 20.16 2.26 3.56
C GLY A 459 21.30 2.54 2.58
N ARG A 460 21.22 2.12 1.31
CA ARG A 460 22.18 2.52 0.26
C ARG A 460 21.47 3.26 -0.87
N ALA A 461 21.59 4.58 -0.86
CA ALA A 461 21.12 5.38 -1.97
C ALA A 461 22.05 5.24 -3.18
N PRO A 462 21.56 5.50 -4.41
CA PRO A 462 22.38 5.53 -5.61
C PRO A 462 23.62 6.41 -5.48
N GLU A 463 23.53 7.53 -4.76
CA GLU A 463 24.64 8.44 -4.49
C GLU A 463 25.90 7.70 -4.02
N GLY A 464 25.78 6.78 -3.05
CA GLY A 464 26.93 6.01 -2.57
C GLY A 464 27.57 5.14 -3.64
N ALA A 465 26.76 4.59 -4.56
CA ALA A 465 27.22 3.73 -5.65
C ALA A 465 27.85 4.51 -6.81
N ILE A 466 27.51 5.80 -6.99
CA ILE A 466 27.94 6.61 -8.15
C ILE A 466 28.82 7.80 -7.79
N ASN A 467 29.10 8.09 -6.51
CA ASN A 467 29.87 9.27 -6.09
C ASN A 467 31.27 9.39 -6.74
N HIS A 468 31.87 8.26 -7.11
CA HIS A 468 33.18 8.24 -7.78
C HIS A 468 33.10 8.54 -9.30
N ILE A 469 31.89 8.59 -9.87
CA ILE A 469 31.64 8.87 -11.28
C ILE A 469 31.59 10.39 -11.50
N ARG A 470 32.18 10.85 -12.60
CA ARG A 470 32.07 12.23 -13.08
C ARG A 470 31.45 12.24 -14.46
N LEU A 471 30.50 13.16 -14.67
CA LEU A 471 29.84 13.35 -15.96
C LEU A 471 30.09 14.76 -16.50
N PRO A 472 30.06 14.95 -17.84
CA PRO A 472 29.95 16.27 -18.41
C PRO A 472 28.72 17.02 -17.87
N VAL A 473 28.83 18.32 -17.62
CA VAL A 473 27.73 19.13 -17.04
C VAL A 473 26.42 18.98 -17.84
N GLY A 474 26.50 18.92 -19.17
CA GLY A 474 25.31 18.74 -20.02
C GLY A 474 24.62 17.39 -19.83
N ASP A 475 25.37 16.31 -19.62
CA ASP A 475 24.81 14.98 -19.33
C ASP A 475 24.21 14.93 -17.91
N TYR A 476 24.81 15.64 -16.96
CA TYR A 476 24.25 15.79 -15.61
C TYR A 476 22.93 16.56 -15.61
N TRP A 477 22.84 17.68 -16.33
CA TRP A 477 21.57 18.43 -16.48
C TRP A 477 20.48 17.59 -17.14
N ARG A 478 20.84 16.72 -18.08
CA ARG A 478 19.91 15.76 -18.66
C ARG A 478 19.36 14.80 -17.59
N LEU A 479 20.21 14.29 -16.71
CA LEU A 479 19.75 13.46 -15.59
C LEU A 479 18.80 14.21 -14.67
N GLU A 480 19.07 15.48 -14.37
CA GLU A 480 18.16 16.31 -13.56
C GLU A 480 16.79 16.47 -14.23
N GLN A 481 16.73 16.63 -15.56
CA GLN A 481 15.47 16.72 -16.29
C GLN A 481 14.71 15.39 -16.32
N GLU A 482 15.43 14.28 -16.50
CA GLU A 482 14.85 12.95 -16.70
C GLU A 482 14.44 12.29 -15.38
N PHE A 483 15.23 12.47 -14.31
CA PHE A 483 15.05 11.81 -13.03
C PHE A 483 14.81 12.76 -11.85
N GLY A 484 15.18 14.03 -11.98
CA GLY A 484 15.03 14.99 -10.89
C GLY A 484 13.58 15.32 -10.58
N ALA A 485 13.34 15.91 -9.42
CA ALA A 485 12.02 16.31 -8.98
C ALA A 485 11.31 17.21 -10.03
N LEU A 486 10.00 17.04 -10.15
CA LEU A 486 9.17 17.74 -11.13
C LEU A 486 8.51 18.95 -10.48
N ARG A 487 8.91 20.15 -10.92
CA ARG A 487 8.42 21.39 -10.32
C ARG A 487 6.90 21.46 -10.53
N ALA A 488 6.17 21.77 -9.47
CA ALA A 488 4.75 22.12 -9.59
C ALA A 488 4.64 23.32 -10.55
N GLU A 489 3.88 23.15 -11.64
CA GLU A 489 3.64 24.19 -12.64
C GLU A 489 2.67 25.27 -12.15
#